data_AF-A0AAJ2WJR3-F1
#
_entry.id   AF-A0AAJ2WJR3-F1
#
_cell.length_a   1.000
_cell.length_b   1.000
_cell.length_c   1.000
_cell.angle_alpha   90.00
_cell.angle_beta   90.00
_cell.angle_gamma   90.00
#
_symmetry.space_group_name_H-M   'P 1'
#
loop_
_entity.id
_entity.type
_entity.pdbx_description
1 polymer ?
#
loop_
_entity_poly.entity_id
_entity_poly.type
_entity_poly.pdbx_seq_one_letter_code
_entity_poly.pdbx_strand_id
1 'polypeptide(L)'
;MAKVFGKLPLNFAEKEVVVALKGQAPADWLVIPGVRWAKRRGNGPVMDGEADVVVLVPNLGMLVVEVKGSREIRVTESGWQRLEAGRWLDLGRSPVEQATSNAHELKRLLCDANGWKDSFPGLFGWLVIYPNGHANVVPGLVDATTLATRQDMGRLQAKVKSALLAKGSECIGENFTVGVQEIAAKVLTSSEFRIVPADGAKEVSEDKDAIERLTHQQFSALKGLFELPSVAVVGPAGSGKTILAMWHLQSVIDAGGRGFYACYNKNLAESLRLKNPGLKEHIQSVDSFFGKTCPGVARGSGSLSEFFRTILPNAVFDQVSAWDDDEKFDVVIVDEAQDLSEDQLIALQAFKKNKGGWAAFMDKQQDLYKRNAEEHVDADVLYRLSHNCRNTVAINKATNACVGSEVASMPGMPNGVAVVVEKIGKQQMANRAFRFAKEWKESSNNSVAILSPRVMADSAMSGSWIGHGIGLTEDIGELQHPHKVLFSTVKGFKGIEADCVVVMDAISPEVGEIYFTLEDLYVACTRARTRLVILVSDEQSFAYFEQKLGKARLS
;
A
#
# COMPACT_ATOMS: atom_id res chain seq x y z
N MET A 1 34.49 -31.36 3.15
CA MET A 1 34.07 -30.68 4.39
C MET A 1 32.57 -30.47 4.32
N ALA A 2 31.85 -30.77 5.39
CA ALA A 2 30.40 -30.63 5.46
C ALA A 2 29.94 -29.19 5.20
N LYS A 3 28.70 -29.06 4.71
CA LYS A 3 28.06 -27.76 4.51
C LYS A 3 27.45 -27.31 5.84
N VAL A 4 27.73 -26.06 6.23
CA VAL A 4 27.14 -25.44 7.42
C VAL A 4 26.08 -24.44 6.98
N PHE A 5 24.85 -24.60 7.47
CA PHE A 5 23.74 -23.71 7.15
C PHE A 5 23.48 -22.75 8.32
N GLY A 6 23.59 -21.44 8.07
CA GLY A 6 23.42 -20.40 9.08
C GLY A 6 24.72 -19.78 9.59
N LYS A 7 24.63 -18.90 10.59
CA LYS A 7 25.79 -18.27 11.23
C LYS A 7 26.41 -19.24 12.24
N LEU A 8 27.72 -19.13 12.45
CA LEU A 8 28.40 -19.86 13.53
C LEU A 8 27.87 -19.41 14.90
N PRO A 9 27.75 -20.33 15.87
CA PRO A 9 27.36 -19.99 17.24
C PRO A 9 28.30 -18.96 17.87
N LEU A 10 27.75 -18.10 18.74
CA LEU A 10 28.53 -17.19 19.57
C LEU A 10 29.20 -17.93 20.75
N ASN A 11 28.55 -18.97 21.27
CA ASN A 11 29.09 -19.83 22.32
C ASN A 11 30.35 -20.56 21.80
N PHE A 12 31.45 -20.41 22.53
CA PHE A 12 32.74 -20.99 22.15
C PHE A 12 32.69 -22.52 22.02
N ALA A 13 32.01 -23.21 22.95
CA ALA A 13 31.93 -24.67 22.95
C ALA A 13 31.12 -25.19 21.75
N GLU A 14 29.97 -24.57 21.45
CA GLU A 14 29.16 -24.91 20.28
C GLU A 14 29.91 -24.63 18.98
N LYS A 15 30.59 -23.48 18.90
CA LYS A 15 31.43 -23.10 17.75
C LYS A 15 32.56 -24.11 17.52
N GLU A 16 33.22 -24.57 18.59
CA GLU A 16 34.26 -25.60 18.53
C GLU A 16 33.72 -26.90 17.93
N VAL A 17 32.54 -27.35 18.38
CA VAL A 17 31.87 -28.55 17.86
C VAL A 17 31.48 -28.38 16.38
N VAL A 18 30.89 -27.25 16.00
CA VAL A 18 30.49 -27.00 14.60
C VAL A 18 31.70 -26.96 13.67
N VAL A 19 32.80 -26.32 14.09
CA VAL A 19 34.05 -26.26 13.32
C VAL A 19 34.67 -27.65 13.19
N ALA A 20 34.70 -28.43 14.27
CA ALA A 20 35.22 -29.80 14.26
C ALA A 20 34.39 -30.71 13.33
N LEU A 21 33.06 -30.65 13.41
CA LEU A 21 32.17 -31.38 12.50
C LEU A 21 32.37 -30.95 11.04
N LYS A 22 32.45 -29.65 10.75
CA LYS A 22 32.72 -29.13 9.39
C LYS A 22 34.03 -29.68 8.81
N GLY A 23 35.09 -29.71 9.63
CA GLY A 23 36.41 -30.17 9.23
C GLY A 23 36.49 -31.69 9.01
N GLN A 24 35.79 -32.48 9.82
CA GLN A 24 35.88 -33.94 9.81
C GLN A 24 34.82 -34.62 8.92
N ALA A 25 33.66 -34.00 8.73
CA ALA A 25 32.56 -34.62 8.01
C ALA A 25 32.67 -34.48 6.47
N PRO A 26 32.14 -35.48 5.72
CA PRO A 26 32.03 -35.44 4.26
C PRO A 26 31.20 -34.26 3.73
N ALA A 27 31.34 -33.94 2.44
CA ALA A 27 30.73 -32.74 1.83
C ALA A 27 29.20 -32.81 1.64
N ASP A 28 28.63 -34.01 1.68
CA ASP A 28 27.20 -34.30 1.60
C ASP A 28 26.50 -34.25 2.97
N TRP A 29 27.23 -34.06 4.07
CA TRP A 29 26.63 -33.83 5.38
C TRP A 29 26.21 -32.38 5.53
N LEU A 30 25.09 -32.16 6.21
CA LEU A 30 24.61 -30.83 6.58
C LEU A 30 24.69 -30.64 8.09
N VAL A 31 25.30 -29.53 8.52
CA VAL A 31 25.42 -29.14 9.92
C VAL A 31 24.67 -27.82 10.11
N ILE A 32 23.64 -27.83 10.94
CA ILE A 32 22.73 -26.71 11.14
C ILE A 32 22.81 -26.26 12.61
N PRO A 33 23.61 -25.24 12.94
CA PRO A 33 23.67 -24.68 14.29
C PRO A 33 22.39 -23.90 14.66
N GLY A 34 21.99 -23.95 15.93
CA GLY A 34 20.99 -23.07 16.53
C GLY A 34 19.57 -23.26 15.98
N VAL A 35 19.11 -24.51 15.87
CA VAL A 35 17.77 -24.81 15.36
C VAL A 35 16.74 -24.53 16.45
N ARG A 36 15.98 -23.45 16.29
CA ARG A 36 14.89 -23.05 17.20
C ARG A 36 13.54 -23.41 16.63
N TRP A 37 12.63 -23.81 17.51
CA TRP A 37 11.27 -24.14 17.13
C TRP A 37 10.29 -23.66 18.19
N ALA A 38 9.10 -23.24 17.75
CA ALA A 38 7.97 -22.92 18.60
C ALA A 38 6.69 -23.42 17.92
N LYS A 39 6.02 -24.41 18.50
CA LYS A 39 4.79 -24.99 17.93
C LYS A 39 3.78 -25.34 18.99
N ARG A 40 2.50 -25.18 18.64
CA ARG A 40 1.38 -25.57 19.49
C ARG A 40 1.07 -27.06 19.32
N ARG A 41 0.87 -27.76 20.44
CA ARG A 41 0.34 -29.13 20.44
C ARG A 41 -1.18 -29.10 20.59
N GLY A 42 -1.92 -29.35 19.50
CA GLY A 42 -3.38 -29.33 19.51
C GLY A 42 -3.93 -28.02 20.10
N ASN A 43 -4.82 -28.12 21.08
CA ASN A 43 -5.36 -26.97 21.81
C ASN A 43 -4.55 -26.57 23.05
N GLY A 44 -3.38 -27.17 23.28
CA GLY A 44 -2.49 -26.87 24.41
C GLY A 44 -1.69 -25.56 24.24
N PRO A 45 -0.78 -25.25 25.18
CA PRO A 45 0.13 -24.11 25.06
C PRO A 45 1.10 -24.27 23.88
N VAL A 46 1.66 -23.15 23.42
CA VAL A 46 2.80 -23.16 22.50
C VAL A 46 4.02 -23.64 23.28
N MET A 47 4.68 -24.66 22.76
CA MET A 47 5.93 -25.19 23.28
C MET A 47 7.06 -24.67 22.41
N ASP A 48 8.19 -24.36 23.02
CA ASP A 48 9.41 -23.93 22.36
C ASP A 48 10.62 -24.75 22.80
N GLY A 49 11.65 -24.74 21.96
CA GLY A 49 12.92 -25.40 22.22
C GLY A 49 14.00 -24.97 21.23
N GLU A 50 15.24 -25.25 21.61
CA GLU A 50 16.43 -24.96 20.84
C GLU A 50 17.34 -26.18 20.85
N ALA A 51 17.77 -26.61 19.68
CA ALA A 51 18.82 -27.61 19.50
C ALA A 51 20.11 -26.90 19.07
N ASP A 52 21.18 -27.10 19.83
CA ASP A 52 22.46 -26.41 19.60
C ASP A 52 23.02 -26.69 18.21
N VAL A 53 23.00 -27.96 17.77
CA VAL A 53 23.39 -28.37 16.42
C VAL A 53 22.52 -29.52 15.94
N VAL A 54 22.05 -29.46 14.70
CA VAL A 54 21.42 -30.60 14.01
C VAL A 54 22.33 -31.05 12.88
N VAL A 55 22.62 -32.35 12.81
CA VAL A 55 23.42 -32.96 11.75
C VAL A 55 22.54 -33.87 10.91
N LEU A 56 22.45 -33.60 9.61
CA LEU A 56 21.74 -34.44 8.66
C LEU A 56 22.76 -35.24 7.83
N VAL A 57 22.64 -36.56 7.90
CA VAL A 57 23.60 -37.51 7.33
C VAL A 57 22.90 -38.38 6.27
N PRO A 58 23.25 -38.24 4.97
CA PRO A 58 22.68 -39.08 3.92
C PRO A 58 22.88 -40.56 4.20
N ASN A 59 21.88 -41.37 3.86
CA ASN A 59 21.83 -42.81 4.07
C ASN A 59 21.95 -43.23 5.55
N LEU A 60 21.76 -42.31 6.49
CA LEU A 60 21.63 -42.62 7.91
C LEU A 60 20.45 -41.89 8.55
N GLY A 61 20.43 -40.57 8.58
CA GLY A 61 19.36 -39.85 9.27
C GLY A 61 19.72 -38.50 9.89
N MET A 62 18.98 -38.12 10.93
CA MET A 62 19.11 -36.84 11.65
C MET A 62 19.63 -37.06 13.08
N LEU A 63 20.72 -36.39 13.44
CA LEU A 63 21.24 -36.38 14.80
C LEU A 63 21.12 -34.99 15.42
N VAL A 64 20.45 -34.90 16.57
CA VAL A 64 20.43 -33.68 17.39
C VAL A 64 21.59 -33.70 18.37
N VAL A 65 22.38 -32.64 18.38
CA VAL A 65 23.56 -32.53 19.21
C VAL A 65 23.34 -31.41 20.23
N GLU A 66 23.51 -31.76 21.50
CA GLU A 66 23.46 -30.84 22.63
C GLU A 66 24.88 -30.64 23.16
N VAL A 67 25.33 -29.38 23.26
CA VAL A 67 26.71 -29.04 23.62
C VAL A 67 26.73 -28.37 24.99
N LYS A 68 27.52 -28.94 25.91
CA LYS A 68 27.70 -28.39 27.26
C LYS A 68 29.11 -27.87 27.45
N GLY A 69 29.22 -26.55 27.59
CA GLY A 69 30.49 -25.83 27.79
C GLY A 69 31.03 -25.85 29.22
N SER A 70 30.23 -26.32 30.20
CA SER A 70 30.66 -26.44 31.60
C SER A 70 31.83 -27.41 31.75
N ARG A 71 32.83 -27.03 32.55
CA ARG A 71 34.02 -27.87 32.81
C ARG A 71 33.73 -29.09 33.67
N GLU A 72 32.68 -29.03 34.49
CA GLU A 72 32.35 -30.10 35.42
C GLU A 72 30.83 -30.25 35.63
N ILE A 73 30.34 -31.49 35.46
CA ILE A 73 28.98 -31.93 35.74
C ILE A 73 29.09 -33.22 36.55
N ARG A 74 28.22 -33.40 37.55
CA ARG A 74 28.09 -34.65 38.29
C ARG A 74 26.64 -35.12 38.32
N VAL A 75 26.47 -36.43 38.42
CA VAL A 75 25.18 -37.06 38.69
C VAL A 75 25.21 -37.56 40.12
N THR A 76 24.24 -37.14 40.93
CA THR A 76 24.08 -37.50 42.34
C THR A 76 22.71 -38.13 42.55
N GLU A 77 22.41 -38.60 43.76
CA GLU A 77 21.07 -39.09 44.10
C GLU A 77 19.98 -38.03 43.90
N SER A 78 20.32 -36.74 44.06
CA SER A 78 19.41 -35.61 43.81
C SER A 78 19.33 -35.21 42.33
N GLY A 79 20.01 -35.93 41.43
CA GLY A 79 20.00 -35.69 40.00
C GLY A 79 21.26 -35.02 39.46
N TRP A 80 21.11 -34.33 38.32
CA TRP A 80 22.21 -33.72 37.58
C TRP A 80 22.57 -32.36 38.14
N GLN A 81 23.85 -32.15 38.43
CA GLN A 81 24.37 -30.87 38.94
C GLN A 81 25.51 -30.36 38.07
N ARG A 82 25.55 -29.04 37.84
CA ARG A 82 26.68 -28.37 37.19
C ARG A 82 27.47 -27.53 38.19
N LEU A 83 28.79 -27.45 38.00
CA LEU A 83 29.61 -26.51 38.76
C LEU A 83 29.60 -25.14 38.07
N GLU A 84 29.19 -24.11 38.82
CA GLU A 84 29.16 -22.73 38.35
C GLU A 84 29.67 -21.80 39.46
N ALA A 85 30.71 -21.01 39.16
CA ALA A 85 31.36 -20.10 40.11
C ALA A 85 31.71 -20.75 41.48
N GLY A 86 32.15 -22.02 41.46
CA GLY A 86 32.53 -22.77 42.67
C GLY A 86 31.36 -23.36 43.47
N ARG A 87 30.13 -23.29 42.97
CA ARG A 87 28.93 -23.88 43.59
C ARG A 87 28.28 -24.91 42.68
N TRP A 88 27.77 -25.99 43.27
CA TRP A 88 26.98 -26.99 42.56
C TRP A 88 25.53 -26.52 42.47
N LEU A 89 25.00 -26.46 41.25
CA LEU A 89 23.62 -26.07 40.97
C LEU A 89 22.87 -27.24 40.34
N ASP A 90 21.69 -27.54 40.86
CA ASP A 90 20.79 -28.55 40.29
C ASP A 90 20.28 -28.11 38.92
N LEU A 91 20.28 -29.04 37.97
CA LEU A 91 19.73 -28.84 36.64
C LEU A 91 18.26 -29.27 36.65
N GLY A 92 17.36 -28.34 36.33
CA GLY A 92 15.92 -28.64 36.22
C GLY A 92 15.57 -29.60 35.07
N ARG A 93 16.45 -29.73 34.06
CA ARG A 93 16.42 -30.79 33.05
C ARG A 93 17.83 -31.25 32.73
N SER A 94 18.03 -32.55 32.60
CA SER A 94 19.33 -33.09 32.21
C SER A 94 19.69 -32.76 30.76
N PRO A 95 21.00 -32.70 30.40
CA PRO A 95 21.42 -32.55 29.00
C PRO A 95 20.87 -33.65 28.09
N VAL A 96 20.72 -34.86 28.64
CA VAL A 96 20.12 -36.01 27.95
C VAL A 96 18.64 -35.79 27.66
N GLU A 97 17.87 -35.29 28.64
CA GLU A 97 16.46 -34.94 28.46
C GLU A 97 16.27 -33.84 27.42
N GLN A 98 17.13 -32.81 27.42
CA GLN A 98 17.09 -31.73 26.44
C GLN A 98 17.32 -32.26 25.02
N ALA A 99 18.40 -33.02 24.82
CA ALA A 99 18.75 -33.59 23.53
C ALA A 99 17.67 -34.57 23.02
N THR A 100 17.17 -35.44 23.89
CA THR A 100 16.12 -36.42 23.56
C THR A 100 14.81 -35.72 23.20
N SER A 101 14.38 -34.75 24.01
CA SER A 101 13.16 -33.97 23.77
C SER A 101 13.22 -33.26 22.42
N ASN A 102 14.34 -32.60 22.12
CA ASN A 102 14.55 -31.92 20.85
C ASN A 102 14.58 -32.89 19.66
N ALA A 103 15.25 -34.03 19.77
CA ALA A 103 15.27 -35.04 18.71
C ALA A 103 13.87 -35.55 18.35
N HIS A 104 13.05 -35.86 19.35
CA HIS A 104 11.68 -36.31 19.13
C HIS A 104 10.79 -35.21 18.56
N GLU A 105 10.93 -33.97 19.03
CA GLU A 105 10.11 -32.88 18.52
C GLU A 105 10.48 -32.51 17.09
N LEU A 106 11.77 -32.35 16.78
CA LEU A 106 12.23 -32.08 15.41
C LEU A 106 11.82 -33.20 14.45
N LYS A 107 11.91 -34.47 14.87
CA LYS A 107 11.41 -35.61 14.08
C LYS A 107 9.92 -35.43 13.75
N ARG A 108 9.10 -35.09 14.75
CA ARG A 108 7.66 -34.86 14.56
C ARG A 108 7.40 -33.65 13.65
N LEU A 109 8.09 -32.53 13.86
CA LEU A 109 7.97 -31.34 13.01
C LEU A 109 8.27 -31.65 11.54
N LEU A 110 9.31 -32.42 11.28
CA LEU A 110 9.68 -32.87 9.94
C LEU A 110 8.64 -33.82 9.36
N CYS A 111 8.12 -34.76 10.15
CA CYS A 111 7.04 -35.65 9.69
C CYS A 111 5.77 -34.88 9.34
N ASP A 112 5.36 -33.93 10.19
CA ASP A 112 4.16 -33.11 9.98
C ASP A 112 4.30 -32.24 8.71
N ALA A 113 5.43 -31.53 8.58
CA ALA A 113 5.65 -30.60 7.47
C ALA A 113 5.71 -31.31 6.10
N ASN A 114 6.10 -32.58 6.08
CA ASN A 114 6.32 -33.35 4.87
C ASN A 114 5.32 -34.51 4.67
N GLY A 115 4.31 -34.64 5.54
CA GLY A 115 3.27 -35.65 5.42
C GLY A 115 3.73 -37.10 5.68
N TRP A 116 4.81 -37.32 6.43
CA TRP A 116 5.41 -38.65 6.66
C TRP A 116 4.67 -39.54 7.67
N LYS A 117 3.44 -39.21 8.08
CA LYS A 117 2.58 -40.03 8.97
C LYS A 117 3.34 -40.70 10.13
N ASP A 118 4.16 -39.92 10.84
CA ASP A 118 5.09 -40.34 11.92
C ASP A 118 6.22 -41.33 11.57
N SER A 119 6.29 -41.79 10.32
CA SER A 119 7.35 -42.65 9.78
C SER A 119 8.49 -41.80 9.22
N PHE A 120 9.38 -41.36 10.10
CA PHE A 120 10.58 -40.63 9.68
C PHE A 120 11.43 -41.51 8.74
N PRO A 121 11.75 -41.06 7.51
CA PRO A 121 12.45 -41.86 6.50
C PRO A 121 13.96 -41.91 6.79
N GLY A 122 14.36 -42.50 7.92
CA GLY A 122 15.74 -42.58 8.37
C GLY A 122 15.86 -42.90 9.86
N LEU A 123 17.10 -42.91 10.36
CA LEU A 123 17.38 -42.95 11.79
C LEU A 123 17.26 -41.55 12.37
N PHE A 124 16.84 -41.44 13.63
CA PHE A 124 16.95 -40.18 14.36
C PHE A 124 17.47 -40.44 15.76
N GLY A 125 18.31 -39.55 16.25
CA GLY A 125 18.97 -39.74 17.53
C GLY A 125 19.45 -38.45 18.14
N TRP A 126 20.18 -38.59 19.22
CA TRP A 126 20.76 -37.48 19.94
C TRP A 126 22.18 -37.81 20.41
N LEU A 127 22.98 -36.77 20.64
CA LEU A 127 24.34 -36.85 21.14
C LEU A 127 24.62 -35.66 22.07
N VAL A 128 25.10 -35.93 23.27
CA VAL A 128 25.57 -34.87 24.18
C VAL A 128 27.08 -34.76 24.08
N ILE A 129 27.60 -33.55 23.86
CA ILE A 129 29.03 -33.29 23.70
C ILE A 129 29.54 -32.35 24.80
N TYR A 130 30.59 -32.80 25.48
CA TYR A 130 31.38 -32.02 26.42
C TYR A 130 32.77 -31.77 25.83
N PRO A 131 32.95 -30.74 24.98
CA PRO A 131 34.21 -30.55 24.23
C PRO A 131 35.42 -30.32 25.15
N ASN A 132 35.18 -29.80 26.36
CA ASN A 132 36.20 -29.52 27.36
C ASN A 132 36.13 -30.43 28.60
N GLY A 133 35.25 -31.44 28.60
CA GLY A 133 35.05 -32.35 29.73
C GLY A 133 35.75 -33.70 29.54
N HIS A 134 36.06 -34.36 30.65
CA HIS A 134 36.43 -35.78 30.69
C HIS A 134 35.37 -36.53 31.51
N ALA A 135 34.98 -37.72 31.05
CA ALA A 135 34.08 -38.60 31.81
C ALA A 135 34.91 -39.67 32.50
N ASN A 136 34.89 -39.70 33.83
CA ASN A 136 35.54 -40.75 34.61
C ASN A 136 34.72 -42.05 34.59
N VAL A 137 33.39 -41.92 34.62
CA VAL A 137 32.41 -43.02 34.55
C VAL A 137 31.21 -42.51 33.76
N VAL A 138 30.69 -43.32 32.84
CA VAL A 138 29.41 -43.05 32.17
C VAL A 138 28.29 -43.67 33.01
N PRO A 139 27.23 -42.92 33.38
CA PRO A 139 26.12 -43.49 34.12
C PRO A 139 25.52 -44.70 33.37
N GLY A 140 25.22 -45.80 34.06
CA GLY A 140 24.77 -47.04 33.42
C GLY A 140 23.46 -46.93 32.61
N LEU A 141 22.68 -45.86 32.84
CA LEU A 141 21.47 -45.54 32.07
C LEU A 141 21.74 -44.70 30.82
N VAL A 142 22.99 -44.30 30.57
CA VAL A 142 23.42 -43.53 29.40
C VAL A 142 24.29 -44.41 28.52
N ASP A 143 23.88 -44.60 27.27
CA ASP A 143 24.69 -45.34 26.30
C ASP A 143 25.92 -44.53 25.88
N ALA A 144 27.11 -45.14 25.91
CA ALA A 144 28.38 -44.48 25.60
C ALA A 144 28.48 -43.96 24.15
N THR A 145 27.64 -44.45 23.23
CA THR A 145 27.54 -43.92 21.86
C THR A 145 26.86 -42.55 21.81
N THR A 146 26.04 -42.22 22.81
CA THR A 146 25.28 -40.96 22.92
C THR A 146 26.00 -39.87 23.72
N LEU A 147 27.25 -40.13 24.11
CA LEU A 147 28.13 -39.19 24.80
C LEU A 147 29.45 -39.02 24.05
N ALA A 148 29.89 -37.78 23.89
CA ALA A 148 31.23 -37.44 23.43
C ALA A 148 31.90 -36.46 24.41
N THR A 149 33.19 -36.67 24.63
CA THR A 149 34.01 -35.86 25.53
C THR A 149 35.18 -35.23 24.77
N ARG A 150 36.08 -34.53 25.47
CA ARG A 150 37.28 -33.95 24.88
C ARG A 150 38.10 -34.94 24.04
N GLN A 151 38.20 -36.20 24.48
CA GLN A 151 38.94 -37.25 23.78
C GLN A 151 38.32 -37.63 22.43
N ASP A 152 37.03 -37.35 22.23
CA ASP A 152 36.28 -37.67 21.02
C ASP A 152 36.26 -36.53 20.00
N MET A 153 36.72 -35.33 20.38
CA MET A 153 36.65 -34.14 19.53
C MET A 153 37.43 -34.30 18.21
N GLY A 154 38.46 -35.16 18.16
CA GLY A 154 39.19 -35.50 16.93
C GLY A 154 38.51 -36.54 16.04
N ARG A 155 37.38 -37.13 16.46
CA ARG A 155 36.67 -38.23 15.79
C ARG A 155 35.15 -38.06 15.80
N LEU A 156 34.65 -36.83 15.80
CA LEU A 156 33.22 -36.51 15.87
C LEU A 156 32.43 -37.10 14.71
N GLN A 157 33.00 -37.18 13.50
CA GLN A 157 32.34 -37.84 12.37
C GLN A 157 31.97 -39.31 12.70
N ALA A 158 32.93 -40.07 13.25
CA ALA A 158 32.71 -41.46 13.64
C ALA A 158 31.69 -41.57 14.80
N LYS A 159 31.72 -40.63 15.75
CA LYS A 159 30.75 -40.56 16.84
C LYS A 159 29.33 -40.28 16.35
N VAL A 160 29.14 -39.35 15.41
CA VAL A 160 27.81 -39.08 14.81
C VAL A 160 27.26 -40.34 14.15
N LYS A 161 28.07 -41.04 13.35
CA LYS A 161 27.65 -42.31 12.73
C LYS A 161 27.29 -43.36 13.77
N SER A 162 28.14 -43.58 14.76
CA SER A 162 27.92 -44.56 15.83
C SER A 162 26.65 -44.26 16.63
N ALA A 163 26.37 -42.99 16.94
CA ALA A 163 25.16 -42.60 17.66
C ALA A 163 23.87 -42.86 16.86
N LEU A 164 23.90 -42.65 15.53
CA LEU A 164 22.77 -42.96 14.66
C LEU A 164 22.57 -44.48 14.52
N LEU A 165 23.64 -45.24 14.25
CA LEU A 165 23.59 -46.70 14.08
C LEU A 165 23.20 -47.43 15.37
N ALA A 166 23.40 -46.83 16.55
CA ALA A 166 22.87 -47.35 17.80
C ALA A 166 21.33 -47.30 17.89
N LYS A 167 20.65 -46.55 17.00
CA LYS A 167 19.18 -46.43 16.97
C LYS A 167 18.49 -47.38 16.01
N GLY A 168 19.23 -48.10 15.17
CA GLY A 168 18.66 -49.04 14.20
C GLY A 168 19.65 -49.48 13.13
N SER A 169 19.18 -50.33 12.22
CA SER A 169 20.00 -50.86 11.12
C SER A 169 20.24 -49.85 10.01
N GLU A 170 21.32 -50.06 9.24
CA GLU A 170 21.66 -49.26 8.05
C GLU A 170 20.54 -49.25 7.01
N CYS A 171 19.80 -50.36 6.85
CA CYS A 171 18.66 -50.47 5.94
C CYS A 171 17.56 -49.42 6.22
N ILE A 172 17.33 -49.05 7.49
CA ILE A 172 16.41 -47.94 7.81
C ILE A 172 17.02 -46.61 7.39
N GLY A 173 18.33 -46.44 7.64
CA GLY A 173 19.08 -45.25 7.31
C GLY A 173 19.15 -44.94 5.81
N GLU A 174 19.23 -45.97 4.96
CA GLU A 174 19.23 -45.84 3.50
C GLU A 174 18.01 -45.10 2.94
N ASN A 175 16.89 -45.07 3.68
CA ASN A 175 15.71 -44.28 3.30
C ASN A 175 15.95 -42.76 3.42
N PHE A 176 16.95 -42.33 4.20
CA PHE A 176 17.32 -40.91 4.36
C PHE A 176 18.22 -40.46 3.22
N THR A 177 17.67 -40.48 2.00
CA THR A 177 18.37 -40.09 0.77
C THR A 177 18.76 -38.61 0.79
N VAL A 178 19.62 -38.19 -0.15
CA VAL A 178 19.98 -36.78 -0.33
C VAL A 178 18.75 -35.89 -0.56
N GLY A 179 17.74 -36.37 -1.30
CA GLY A 179 16.49 -35.61 -1.49
C GLY A 179 15.69 -35.42 -0.19
N VAL A 180 15.63 -36.46 0.65
CA VAL A 180 15.00 -36.37 1.99
C VAL A 180 15.76 -35.40 2.89
N GLN A 181 17.09 -35.43 2.83
CA GLN A 181 17.97 -34.52 3.55
C GLN A 181 17.72 -33.06 3.13
N GLU A 182 17.60 -32.76 1.84
CA GLU A 182 17.32 -31.41 1.32
C GLU A 182 15.95 -30.90 1.78
N ILE A 183 14.93 -31.74 1.76
CA ILE A 183 13.59 -31.43 2.27
C ILE A 183 13.66 -31.11 3.77
N ALA A 184 14.35 -31.95 4.55
CA ALA A 184 14.51 -31.74 5.99
C ALA A 184 15.29 -30.43 6.27
N ALA A 185 16.38 -30.19 5.56
CA ALA A 185 17.16 -28.96 5.68
C ALA A 185 16.31 -27.74 5.39
N LYS A 186 15.51 -27.75 4.32
CA LYS A 186 14.60 -26.66 3.98
C LYS A 186 13.66 -26.35 5.13
N VAL A 187 13.01 -27.33 5.75
CA VAL A 187 12.11 -27.10 6.89
C VAL A 187 12.86 -26.51 8.09
N LEU A 188 14.05 -27.02 8.39
CA LEU A 188 14.87 -26.58 9.53
C LEU A 188 15.51 -25.19 9.33
N THR A 189 15.66 -24.73 8.07
CA THR A 189 16.29 -23.43 7.75
C THR A 189 15.33 -22.39 7.16
N SER A 190 14.07 -22.73 6.91
CA SER A 190 13.08 -21.81 6.33
C SER A 190 12.66 -20.74 7.36
N SER A 191 13.44 -19.66 7.43
CA SER A 191 13.17 -18.49 8.29
C SER A 191 12.94 -17.20 7.50
N GLU A 192 12.73 -17.25 6.18
CA GLU A 192 12.29 -16.07 5.43
C GLU A 192 10.83 -15.75 5.79
N PHE A 193 10.67 -14.94 6.83
CA PHE A 193 9.42 -14.35 7.23
C PHE A 193 9.58 -12.83 7.22
N ARG A 194 8.72 -12.14 6.47
CA ARG A 194 8.70 -10.69 6.35
C ARG A 194 7.38 -10.17 6.89
N ILE A 195 7.42 -9.44 8.00
CA ILE A 195 6.30 -8.60 8.43
C ILE A 195 6.41 -7.30 7.63
N VAL A 196 5.37 -7.00 6.84
CA VAL A 196 5.23 -5.70 6.16
C VAL A 196 4.28 -4.80 6.96
N PRO A 197 4.48 -3.47 6.98
CA PRO A 197 3.53 -2.55 7.59
C PRO A 197 2.12 -2.73 7.02
N ALA A 198 1.10 -2.63 7.86
CA ALA A 198 -0.28 -2.58 7.40
C ALA A 198 -0.54 -1.19 6.82
N ASP A 199 -1.06 -1.10 5.59
CA ASP A 199 -1.39 0.16 4.94
C ASP A 199 -2.72 0.71 5.48
N GLY A 200 -2.64 1.35 6.66
CA GLY A 200 -3.78 1.85 7.40
C GLY A 200 -3.93 3.37 7.38
N ALA A 201 -4.82 3.88 8.22
CA ALA A 201 -5.14 5.31 8.27
C ALA A 201 -3.94 6.22 8.64
N LYS A 202 -2.97 5.70 9.39
CA LYS A 202 -1.78 6.46 9.79
C LYS A 202 -0.87 6.73 8.60
N GLU A 203 -0.58 5.71 7.80
CA GLU A 203 0.21 5.80 6.57
C GLU A 203 -0.45 6.74 5.56
N VAL A 204 -1.79 6.69 5.46
CA VAL A 204 -2.57 7.65 4.66
C VAL A 204 -2.37 9.09 5.13
N SER A 205 -2.39 9.34 6.45
CA SER A 205 -2.21 10.69 7.01
C SER A 205 -0.80 11.22 6.77
N GLU A 206 0.23 10.40 6.91
CA GLU A 206 1.62 10.81 6.68
C GLU A 206 1.85 11.22 5.21
N ASP A 207 1.32 10.44 4.26
CA ASP A 207 1.37 10.79 2.83
C ASP A 207 0.59 12.09 2.54
N LYS A 208 -0.60 12.25 3.14
CA LYS A 208 -1.44 13.45 2.99
C LYS A 208 -0.68 14.71 3.43
N ASP A 209 -0.10 14.70 4.62
CA ASP A 209 0.61 15.85 5.19
C ASP A 209 1.84 16.22 4.35
N ALA A 210 2.55 15.22 3.82
CA ALA A 210 3.66 15.43 2.91
C ALA A 210 3.22 16.12 1.60
N ILE A 211 2.10 15.67 1.02
CA ILE A 211 1.50 16.26 -0.19
C ILE A 211 1.11 17.72 0.07
N GLU A 212 0.43 18.02 1.20
CA GLU A 212 0.00 19.39 1.52
C GLU A 212 1.18 20.33 1.64
N ARG A 213 2.19 19.95 2.44
CA ARG A 213 3.39 20.76 2.64
C ARG A 213 4.10 21.08 1.32
N LEU A 214 4.29 20.09 0.46
CA LEU A 214 4.98 20.28 -0.83
C LEU A 214 4.16 21.16 -1.78
N THR A 215 2.85 20.91 -1.84
CA THR A 215 1.90 21.69 -2.65
C THR A 215 1.94 23.17 -2.26
N HIS A 216 1.90 23.46 -0.95
CA HIS A 216 2.00 24.83 -0.43
C HIS A 216 3.34 25.51 -0.78
N GLN A 217 4.44 24.77 -0.73
CA GLN A 217 5.76 25.30 -1.10
C GLN A 217 5.82 25.66 -2.59
N GLN A 218 5.34 24.78 -3.47
CA GLN A 218 5.32 25.03 -4.91
C GLN A 218 4.53 26.28 -5.26
N PHE A 219 3.31 26.41 -4.73
CA PHE A 219 2.45 27.53 -5.08
C PHE A 219 2.92 28.86 -4.51
N SER A 220 3.66 28.85 -3.39
CA SER A 220 4.23 30.08 -2.84
C SER A 220 5.22 30.72 -3.82
N ALA A 221 5.93 29.93 -4.62
CA ALA A 221 6.82 30.42 -5.66
C ALA A 221 6.09 30.99 -6.89
N LEU A 222 4.79 30.71 -7.05
CA LEU A 222 3.98 31.14 -8.21
C LEU A 222 3.15 32.39 -7.94
N LYS A 223 3.25 33.01 -6.75
CA LYS A 223 2.44 34.19 -6.39
C LYS A 223 2.60 35.36 -7.37
N GLY A 224 3.83 35.62 -7.84
CA GLY A 224 4.11 36.71 -8.78
C GLY A 224 3.46 36.55 -10.16
N LEU A 225 2.98 35.34 -10.51
CA LEU A 225 2.28 35.12 -11.77
C LEU A 225 1.02 35.98 -11.88
N PHE A 226 0.35 36.25 -10.76
CA PHE A 226 -0.92 36.98 -10.72
C PHE A 226 -0.79 38.49 -10.56
N GLU A 227 0.43 39.02 -10.62
CA GLU A 227 0.64 40.46 -10.84
C GLU A 227 0.35 40.85 -12.29
N LEU A 228 0.28 39.87 -13.20
CA LEU A 228 -0.04 40.06 -14.60
C LEU A 228 -1.57 40.18 -14.80
N PRO A 229 -2.05 41.11 -15.65
CA PRO A 229 -3.49 41.36 -15.82
C PRO A 229 -4.27 40.22 -16.45
N SER A 230 -3.67 39.41 -17.33
CA SER A 230 -4.38 38.34 -18.02
C SER A 230 -3.52 37.09 -18.14
N VAL A 231 -3.92 36.01 -17.46
CA VAL A 231 -3.13 34.78 -17.34
C VAL A 231 -3.97 33.54 -17.63
N ALA A 232 -3.48 32.68 -18.50
CA ALA A 232 -3.97 31.32 -18.69
C ALA A 232 -2.99 30.32 -18.06
N VAL A 233 -3.47 29.45 -17.17
CA VAL A 233 -2.68 28.39 -16.54
C VAL A 233 -3.14 27.03 -17.05
N VAL A 234 -2.24 26.34 -17.75
CA VAL A 234 -2.51 25.00 -18.31
C VAL A 234 -1.72 23.96 -17.53
N GLY A 235 -2.35 22.87 -17.13
CA GLY A 235 -1.65 21.77 -16.48
C GLY A 235 -2.46 20.49 -16.43
N PRO A 236 -1.81 19.33 -16.29
CA PRO A 236 -2.50 18.05 -16.14
C PRO A 236 -3.29 17.98 -14.84
N ALA A 237 -4.09 16.94 -14.66
CA ALA A 237 -4.78 16.66 -13.42
C ALA A 237 -3.76 16.45 -12.30
N GLY A 238 -4.10 16.96 -11.11
CA GLY A 238 -3.19 16.92 -9.97
C GLY A 238 -2.00 17.88 -10.07
N SER A 239 -1.96 18.83 -11.01
CA SER A 239 -0.98 19.92 -10.98
C SER A 239 -1.37 21.08 -10.03
N GLY A 240 -2.54 20.95 -9.38
CA GLY A 240 -3.11 21.84 -8.37
C GLY A 240 -3.57 23.22 -8.89
N LYS A 241 -4.04 23.28 -10.14
CA LYS A 241 -4.71 24.44 -10.76
C LYS A 241 -5.75 25.10 -9.85
N THR A 242 -6.71 24.33 -9.35
CA THR A 242 -7.77 24.80 -8.45
C THR A 242 -7.23 25.43 -7.17
N ILE A 243 -6.16 24.91 -6.58
CA ILE A 243 -5.55 25.56 -5.40
C ILE A 243 -4.97 26.91 -5.78
N LEU A 244 -4.24 26.97 -6.89
CA LEU A 244 -3.62 28.19 -7.35
C LEU A 244 -4.68 29.27 -7.67
N ALA A 245 -5.80 28.86 -8.29
CA ALA A 245 -6.97 29.72 -8.53
C ALA A 245 -7.59 30.24 -7.22
N MET A 246 -7.76 29.36 -6.21
CA MET A 246 -8.28 29.74 -4.89
C MET A 246 -7.35 30.69 -4.13
N TRP A 247 -6.05 30.50 -4.24
CA TRP A 247 -5.07 31.42 -3.63
C TRP A 247 -5.09 32.78 -4.30
N HIS A 248 -5.22 32.81 -5.63
CA HIS A 248 -5.39 34.07 -6.34
C HIS A 248 -6.67 34.79 -5.89
N LEU A 249 -7.79 34.07 -5.80
CA LEU A 249 -9.03 34.64 -5.26
C LEU A 249 -8.82 35.22 -3.86
N GLN A 250 -8.24 34.45 -2.95
CA GLN A 250 -7.96 34.90 -1.58
C GLN A 250 -7.09 36.16 -1.58
N SER A 251 -6.05 36.22 -2.40
CA SER A 251 -5.16 37.39 -2.48
C SER A 251 -5.87 38.67 -2.92
N VAL A 252 -6.86 38.57 -3.82
CA VAL A 252 -7.66 39.70 -4.28
C VAL A 252 -8.58 40.20 -3.16
N ILE A 253 -9.22 39.27 -2.44
CA ILE A 253 -10.10 39.62 -1.31
C ILE A 253 -9.30 40.23 -0.16
N ASP A 254 -8.12 39.68 0.16
CA ASP A 254 -7.22 40.21 1.20
C ASP A 254 -6.73 41.62 0.88
N ALA A 255 -6.58 41.96 -0.41
CA ALA A 255 -6.27 43.29 -0.88
C ALA A 255 -7.47 44.25 -0.89
N GLY A 256 -8.66 43.80 -0.47
CA GLY A 256 -9.90 44.57 -0.47
C GLY A 256 -10.59 44.69 -1.83
N GLY A 257 -10.16 43.91 -2.82
CA GLY A 257 -10.75 43.87 -4.16
C GLY A 257 -11.97 42.95 -4.25
N ARG A 258 -12.75 43.10 -5.32
CA ARG A 258 -13.88 42.23 -5.68
C ARG A 258 -13.41 41.14 -6.63
N GLY A 259 -13.12 39.97 -6.06
CA GLY A 259 -12.84 38.77 -6.83
C GLY A 259 -14.11 37.96 -7.14
N PHE A 260 -14.15 37.36 -8.33
CA PHE A 260 -15.16 36.38 -8.73
C PHE A 260 -14.51 35.10 -9.23
N TYR A 261 -14.98 33.97 -8.72
CA TYR A 261 -14.53 32.64 -9.12
C TYR A 261 -15.69 31.88 -9.76
N ALA A 262 -15.45 31.39 -10.97
CA ALA A 262 -16.38 30.63 -11.77
C ALA A 262 -15.82 29.24 -12.08
N CYS A 263 -16.67 28.22 -12.00
CA CYS A 263 -16.39 26.90 -12.55
C CYS A 263 -17.66 26.26 -13.14
N TYR A 264 -17.50 25.26 -14.00
CA TYR A 264 -18.66 24.55 -14.56
C TYR A 264 -19.34 23.63 -13.52
N ASN A 265 -18.58 22.81 -12.81
CA ASN A 265 -19.14 21.82 -11.90
C ASN A 265 -19.71 22.47 -10.61
N LYS A 266 -21.02 22.29 -10.37
CA LYS A 266 -21.70 22.77 -9.16
C LYS A 266 -21.15 22.13 -7.88
N ASN A 267 -20.82 20.84 -7.90
CA ASN A 267 -20.28 20.14 -6.73
C ASN A 267 -18.88 20.62 -6.37
N LEU A 268 -18.08 21.02 -7.37
CA LEU A 268 -16.78 21.66 -7.16
C LEU A 268 -16.98 23.01 -6.44
N ALA A 269 -17.87 23.88 -6.96
CA ALA A 269 -18.17 25.16 -6.32
C ALA A 269 -18.63 24.97 -4.86
N GLU A 270 -19.51 24.00 -4.60
CA GLU A 270 -19.97 23.68 -3.25
C GLU A 270 -18.84 23.18 -2.35
N SER A 271 -18.01 22.24 -2.82
CA SER A 271 -16.86 21.74 -2.07
C SER A 271 -15.88 22.86 -1.72
N LEU A 272 -15.62 23.78 -2.64
CA LEU A 272 -14.73 24.92 -2.42
C LEU A 272 -15.31 25.91 -1.41
N ARG A 273 -16.62 26.19 -1.46
CA ARG A 273 -17.32 27.04 -0.47
C ARG A 273 -17.27 26.44 0.93
N LEU A 274 -17.43 25.12 1.06
CA LEU A 274 -17.35 24.42 2.34
C LEU A 274 -15.94 24.46 2.92
N LYS A 275 -14.91 24.29 2.08
CA LYS A 275 -13.51 24.38 2.49
C LYS A 275 -13.06 25.81 2.79
N ASN A 276 -13.70 26.81 2.21
CA ASN A 276 -13.33 28.22 2.34
C ASN A 276 -14.56 29.10 2.70
N PRO A 277 -15.09 29.01 3.93
CA PRO A 277 -16.30 29.73 4.32
C PRO A 277 -16.22 31.25 4.10
N GLY A 278 -15.03 31.85 4.30
CA GLY A 278 -14.80 33.28 4.08
C GLY A 278 -14.85 33.73 2.61
N LEU A 279 -14.74 32.80 1.66
CA LEU A 279 -14.80 33.09 0.22
C LEU A 279 -16.13 32.67 -0.41
N LYS A 280 -17.09 32.19 0.39
CA LYS A 280 -18.31 31.51 -0.09
C LYS A 280 -19.09 32.32 -1.12
N GLU A 281 -19.25 33.62 -0.90
CA GLU A 281 -20.04 34.50 -1.77
C GLU A 281 -19.37 34.78 -3.12
N HIS A 282 -18.04 34.60 -3.20
CA HIS A 282 -17.24 34.88 -4.39
C HIS A 282 -17.15 33.70 -5.37
N ILE A 283 -17.51 32.50 -4.93
CA ILE A 283 -17.40 31.26 -5.70
C ILE A 283 -18.78 30.92 -6.25
N GLN A 284 -18.96 30.77 -7.56
CA GLN A 284 -20.22 30.35 -8.17
C GLN A 284 -20.01 29.33 -9.30
N SER A 285 -21.01 28.48 -9.54
CA SER A 285 -21.07 27.75 -10.80
C SER A 285 -21.64 28.66 -11.90
N VAL A 286 -21.10 28.57 -13.12
CA VAL A 286 -21.42 29.50 -14.23
C VAL A 286 -22.92 29.56 -14.49
N ASP A 287 -23.58 28.42 -14.73
CA ASP A 287 -25.00 28.38 -15.06
C ASP A 287 -25.89 28.97 -13.94
N SER A 288 -25.51 28.74 -12.67
CA SER A 288 -26.25 29.29 -11.54
C SER A 288 -26.07 30.80 -11.42
N PHE A 289 -24.90 31.32 -11.76
CA PHE A 289 -24.61 32.76 -11.72
C PHE A 289 -25.31 33.48 -12.87
N PHE A 290 -25.25 32.92 -14.08
CA PHE A 290 -25.89 33.46 -15.27
C PHE A 290 -27.41 33.50 -15.12
N GLY A 291 -28.03 32.43 -14.62
CA GLY A 291 -29.47 32.40 -14.35
C GLY A 291 -29.92 33.43 -13.31
N LYS A 292 -29.08 33.76 -12.32
CA LYS A 292 -29.35 34.83 -11.34
C LYS A 292 -29.20 36.22 -11.95
N THR A 293 -28.26 36.38 -12.89
CA THR A 293 -28.01 37.65 -13.57
C THR A 293 -29.16 37.99 -14.51
N CYS A 294 -29.65 37.00 -15.27
CA CYS A 294 -30.74 37.15 -16.24
C CYS A 294 -31.95 36.26 -15.89
N PRO A 295 -32.69 36.51 -14.79
CA PRO A 295 -33.77 35.64 -14.33
C PRO A 295 -34.98 35.61 -15.28
N GLY A 296 -35.11 36.61 -16.16
CA GLY A 296 -36.20 36.71 -17.14
C GLY A 296 -36.01 35.90 -18.42
N VAL A 297 -34.84 35.29 -18.63
CA VAL A 297 -34.53 34.52 -19.83
C VAL A 297 -35.06 33.10 -19.66
N ALA A 298 -36.25 32.85 -20.20
CA ALA A 298 -36.89 31.55 -20.11
C ALA A 298 -36.29 30.55 -21.10
N ARG A 299 -36.07 29.32 -20.63
CA ARG A 299 -35.80 28.17 -21.49
C ARG A 299 -37.04 27.87 -22.31
N GLY A 300 -37.07 28.30 -23.57
CA GLY A 300 -38.11 27.94 -24.54
C GLY A 300 -38.14 26.41 -24.82
N SER A 301 -38.73 26.00 -25.94
CA SER A 301 -38.81 24.58 -26.34
C SER A 301 -37.51 23.97 -26.88
N GLY A 302 -36.41 24.72 -26.90
CA GLY A 302 -35.12 24.30 -27.44
C GLY A 302 -34.31 23.34 -26.54
N SER A 303 -33.14 22.93 -27.03
CA SER A 303 -32.23 22.04 -26.32
C SER A 303 -31.67 22.68 -25.04
N LEU A 304 -31.53 21.91 -23.96
CA LEU A 304 -30.85 22.35 -22.73
C LEU A 304 -29.42 22.84 -23.02
N SER A 305 -28.72 22.12 -23.89
CA SER A 305 -27.33 22.44 -24.23
C SER A 305 -27.23 23.80 -24.92
N GLU A 306 -28.10 24.07 -25.89
CA GLU A 306 -28.14 25.33 -26.63
C GLU A 306 -28.51 26.51 -25.71
N PHE A 307 -29.46 26.29 -24.80
CA PHE A 307 -29.85 27.30 -23.82
C PHE A 307 -28.68 27.73 -22.93
N PHE A 308 -28.01 26.77 -22.27
CA PHE A 308 -26.93 27.08 -21.32
C PHE A 308 -25.61 27.47 -21.99
N ARG A 309 -25.33 26.97 -23.20
CA ARG A 309 -24.05 27.23 -23.88
C ARG A 309 -24.05 28.45 -24.80
N THR A 310 -25.22 28.96 -25.20
CA THR A 310 -25.31 30.06 -26.17
C THR A 310 -26.38 31.10 -25.82
N ILE A 311 -27.65 30.71 -25.64
CA ILE A 311 -28.75 31.68 -25.46
C ILE A 311 -28.58 32.49 -24.16
N LEU A 312 -28.40 31.80 -23.03
CA LEU A 312 -28.26 32.44 -21.72
C LEU A 312 -26.95 33.26 -21.62
N PRO A 313 -25.77 32.76 -22.05
CA PRO A 313 -24.54 33.55 -22.07
C PRO A 313 -24.65 34.84 -22.88
N ASN A 314 -25.25 34.82 -24.07
CA ASN A 314 -25.42 36.02 -24.89
C ASN A 314 -26.33 37.06 -24.22
N ALA A 315 -27.43 36.63 -23.60
CA ALA A 315 -28.29 37.53 -22.85
C ALA A 315 -27.57 38.14 -21.63
N VAL A 316 -26.73 37.35 -20.95
CA VAL A 316 -25.87 37.84 -19.86
C VAL A 316 -24.87 38.86 -20.37
N PHE A 317 -24.22 38.59 -21.50
CA PHE A 317 -23.27 39.51 -22.11
C PHE A 317 -23.94 40.86 -22.43
N ASP A 318 -25.11 40.85 -23.06
CA ASP A 318 -25.86 42.07 -23.39
C ASP A 318 -26.21 42.88 -22.15
N GLN A 319 -26.67 42.22 -21.08
CA GLN A 319 -27.03 42.89 -19.83
C GLN A 319 -25.82 43.47 -19.09
N VAL A 320 -24.73 42.70 -18.99
CA VAL A 320 -23.51 43.08 -18.23
C VAL A 320 -22.68 44.11 -18.98
N SER A 321 -22.77 44.14 -20.32
CA SER A 321 -22.13 45.17 -21.14
C SER A 321 -22.68 46.57 -20.86
N ALA A 322 -23.91 46.68 -20.33
CA ALA A 322 -24.52 47.94 -19.92
C ALA A 322 -24.18 48.36 -18.47
N TRP A 323 -23.45 47.54 -17.71
CA TRP A 323 -23.07 47.86 -16.33
C TRP A 323 -21.94 48.89 -16.27
N ASP A 324 -21.96 49.70 -15.22
CA ASP A 324 -20.85 50.59 -14.91
C ASP A 324 -19.62 49.77 -14.46
N ASP A 325 -18.41 50.29 -14.69
CA ASP A 325 -17.16 49.60 -14.29
C ASP A 325 -17.12 49.34 -12.77
N ASP A 326 -17.74 50.22 -11.98
CA ASP A 326 -17.89 50.07 -10.52
C ASP A 326 -18.89 48.98 -10.10
N GLU A 327 -19.60 48.33 -11.02
CA GLU A 327 -20.41 47.13 -10.75
C GLU A 327 -19.66 45.83 -11.06
N LYS A 328 -18.54 45.92 -11.80
CA LYS A 328 -17.75 44.79 -12.32
C LYS A 328 -16.66 44.30 -11.36
N PHE A 329 -16.16 43.09 -11.54
CA PHE A 329 -15.13 42.52 -10.67
C PHE A 329 -13.73 43.05 -10.99
N ASP A 330 -12.92 43.24 -9.94
CA ASP A 330 -11.52 43.59 -10.09
C ASP A 330 -10.72 42.43 -10.69
N VAL A 331 -11.12 41.18 -10.39
CA VAL A 331 -10.56 39.97 -11.01
C VAL A 331 -11.66 38.94 -11.25
N VAL A 332 -11.70 38.37 -12.47
CA VAL A 332 -12.51 37.20 -12.80
C VAL A 332 -11.60 35.98 -13.00
N ILE A 333 -11.87 34.93 -12.23
CA ILE A 333 -11.13 33.67 -12.21
C ILE A 333 -12.04 32.57 -12.72
N VAL A 334 -11.58 31.80 -13.71
CA VAL A 334 -12.32 30.69 -14.32
C VAL A 334 -11.52 29.40 -14.15
N ASP A 335 -12.05 28.46 -13.37
CA ASP A 335 -11.48 27.11 -13.21
C ASP A 335 -12.22 26.09 -14.06
N GLU A 336 -11.50 25.06 -14.50
CA GLU A 336 -11.96 24.07 -15.50
C GLU A 336 -12.51 24.74 -16.77
N ALA A 337 -11.80 25.75 -17.29
CA ALA A 337 -12.24 26.56 -18.42
C ALA A 337 -12.54 25.76 -19.69
N GLN A 338 -11.90 24.59 -19.87
CA GLN A 338 -12.16 23.66 -20.98
C GLN A 338 -13.58 23.06 -20.99
N ASP A 339 -14.30 23.10 -19.86
CA ASP A 339 -15.67 22.59 -19.78
C ASP A 339 -16.72 23.59 -20.29
N LEU A 340 -16.34 24.87 -20.39
CA LEU A 340 -17.20 25.98 -20.80
C LEU A 340 -17.24 26.18 -22.32
N SER A 341 -18.32 26.77 -22.83
CA SER A 341 -18.39 27.23 -24.23
C SER A 341 -17.68 28.58 -24.41
N GLU A 342 -17.36 28.90 -25.66
CA GLU A 342 -16.82 30.21 -26.04
C GLU A 342 -17.75 31.35 -25.59
N ASP A 343 -19.06 31.26 -25.86
CA ASP A 343 -20.04 32.27 -25.43
C ASP A 343 -20.05 32.44 -23.90
N GLN A 344 -19.88 31.35 -23.14
CA GLN A 344 -19.77 31.41 -21.68
C GLN A 344 -18.51 32.15 -21.23
N LEU A 345 -17.37 31.89 -21.87
CA LEU A 345 -16.10 32.57 -21.57
C LEU A 345 -16.18 34.07 -21.90
N ILE A 346 -16.75 34.44 -23.06
CA ILE A 346 -16.95 35.83 -23.47
C ILE A 346 -17.87 36.56 -22.47
N ALA A 347 -18.99 35.94 -22.09
CA ALA A 347 -19.89 36.51 -21.09
C ALA A 347 -19.21 36.68 -19.72
N LEU A 348 -18.37 35.73 -19.30
CA LEU A 348 -17.58 35.84 -18.06
C LEU A 348 -16.57 36.99 -18.11
N GLN A 349 -15.92 37.22 -19.25
CA GLN A 349 -14.99 38.34 -19.42
C GLN A 349 -15.70 39.70 -19.31
N ALA A 350 -16.95 39.82 -19.74
CA ALA A 350 -17.72 41.07 -19.65
C ALA A 350 -17.94 41.56 -18.21
N PHE A 351 -17.92 40.64 -17.22
CA PHE A 351 -17.99 40.96 -15.79
C PHE A 351 -16.71 41.55 -15.21
N LYS A 352 -15.61 41.57 -15.97
CA LYS A 352 -14.33 42.13 -15.55
C LYS A 352 -14.31 43.65 -15.76
N LYS A 353 -13.71 44.39 -14.83
CA LYS A 353 -13.39 45.81 -15.04
C LYS A 353 -12.46 46.02 -16.25
N ASN A 354 -12.46 47.21 -16.83
CA ASN A 354 -11.58 47.58 -17.95
C ASN A 354 -10.09 47.35 -17.64
N LYS A 355 -9.66 47.65 -16.41
CA LYS A 355 -8.29 47.39 -15.91
C LYS A 355 -8.21 46.19 -14.94
N GLY A 356 -9.25 45.37 -14.92
CA GLY A 356 -9.33 44.19 -14.06
C GLY A 356 -8.53 43.01 -14.58
N GLY A 357 -8.27 42.07 -13.68
CA GLY A 357 -7.56 40.83 -13.93
C GLY A 357 -8.44 39.72 -14.52
N TRP A 358 -7.87 38.89 -15.40
CA TRP A 358 -8.47 37.68 -15.95
C TRP A 358 -7.54 36.51 -15.68
N ALA A 359 -8.05 35.44 -15.06
CA ALA A 359 -7.28 34.23 -14.83
C ALA A 359 -8.09 33.00 -15.23
N ALA A 360 -7.58 32.22 -16.18
CA ALA A 360 -8.24 31.00 -16.65
C ALA A 360 -7.36 29.77 -16.40
N PHE A 361 -7.93 28.71 -15.84
CA PHE A 361 -7.24 27.48 -15.51
C PHE A 361 -7.84 26.32 -16.31
N MET A 362 -6.98 25.53 -16.96
CA MET A 362 -7.44 24.46 -17.84
C MET A 362 -6.56 23.21 -17.82
N ASP A 363 -7.20 22.07 -18.14
CA ASP A 363 -6.54 20.77 -18.29
C ASP A 363 -6.61 20.26 -19.72
N LYS A 364 -5.45 20.24 -20.39
CA LYS A 364 -5.33 19.77 -21.78
C LYS A 364 -5.66 18.28 -21.94
N GLN A 365 -5.41 17.45 -20.92
CA GLN A 365 -5.69 16.01 -20.99
C GLN A 365 -7.16 15.68 -20.72
N GLN A 366 -7.94 16.63 -20.20
CA GLN A 366 -9.40 16.53 -20.07
C GLN A 366 -10.13 17.13 -21.28
N ASP A 367 -9.41 17.71 -22.25
CA ASP A 367 -9.95 18.20 -23.54
C ASP A 367 -9.64 17.20 -24.68
N LEU A 368 -9.87 15.91 -24.43
CA LEU A 368 -9.64 14.83 -25.42
C LEU A 368 -10.61 14.92 -26.63
N TYR A 369 -11.63 15.78 -26.54
CA TYR A 369 -12.60 16.06 -27.61
C TYR A 369 -12.19 17.19 -28.58
N LYS A 370 -10.93 17.65 -28.55
CA LYS A 370 -10.36 18.61 -29.53
C LYS A 370 -11.20 19.89 -29.70
N ARG A 371 -11.50 20.59 -28.61
CA ARG A 371 -12.22 21.88 -28.69
C ARG A 371 -11.32 23.09 -28.91
N ASN A 372 -10.01 22.93 -29.11
CA ASN A 372 -9.07 24.05 -29.21
C ASN A 372 -9.27 25.06 -28.06
N ALA A 373 -9.57 24.61 -26.83
CA ALA A 373 -9.90 25.50 -25.73
C ALA A 373 -8.76 26.50 -25.41
N GLU A 374 -7.50 26.16 -25.71
CA GLU A 374 -6.35 27.07 -25.60
C GLU A 374 -6.44 28.28 -26.57
N GLU A 375 -7.13 28.18 -27.71
CA GLU A 375 -7.28 29.26 -28.70
C GLU A 375 -8.35 30.29 -28.31
N HIS A 376 -9.30 29.91 -27.45
CA HIS A 376 -10.46 30.74 -27.07
C HIS A 376 -10.32 31.44 -25.72
N VAL A 377 -9.23 31.18 -24.98
CA VAL A 377 -8.93 31.87 -23.72
C VAL A 377 -8.05 33.07 -24.03
N ASP A 378 -8.69 34.22 -24.21
CA ASP A 378 -8.04 35.52 -24.47
C ASP A 378 -7.13 35.93 -23.29
N ALA A 379 -5.87 35.50 -23.32
CA ALA A 379 -4.89 35.71 -22.25
C ALA A 379 -3.54 36.20 -22.77
N ASP A 380 -2.96 37.18 -22.08
CA ASP A 380 -1.68 37.79 -22.43
C ASP A 380 -0.50 36.82 -22.17
N VAL A 381 -0.61 36.03 -21.10
CA VAL A 381 0.45 35.09 -20.68
C VAL A 381 -0.11 33.69 -20.50
N LEU A 382 0.55 32.73 -21.14
CA LEU A 382 0.28 31.30 -20.98
C LEU A 382 1.33 30.65 -20.09
N TYR A 383 0.93 30.19 -18.90
CA TYR A 383 1.79 29.49 -17.95
C TYR A 383 1.48 27.99 -17.92
N ARG A 384 2.50 27.14 -18.10
CA ARG A 384 2.33 25.68 -18.15
C ARG A 384 2.86 25.00 -16.89
N LEU A 385 1.99 24.32 -16.16
CA LEU A 385 2.33 23.42 -15.07
C LEU A 385 2.66 22.04 -15.64
N SER A 386 3.84 21.52 -15.32
CA SER A 386 4.36 20.26 -15.89
C SER A 386 4.31 19.05 -14.95
N HIS A 387 4.08 19.27 -13.66
CA HIS A 387 4.20 18.22 -12.65
C HIS A 387 2.87 17.96 -11.93
N ASN A 388 2.61 16.70 -11.60
CA ASN A 388 1.61 16.29 -10.62
C ASN A 388 2.18 16.48 -9.20
N CYS A 389 1.49 17.25 -8.37
CA CYS A 389 1.84 17.52 -6.98
C CYS A 389 0.74 17.13 -5.99
N ARG A 390 -0.26 16.35 -6.43
CA ARG A 390 -1.49 16.10 -5.63
C ARG A 390 -1.72 14.64 -5.32
N ASN A 391 -1.16 13.73 -6.12
CA ASN A 391 -1.30 12.29 -5.92
C ASN A 391 0.08 11.67 -5.66
N THR A 392 0.12 10.60 -4.85
CA THR A 392 1.35 9.83 -4.64
C THR A 392 1.98 9.38 -5.96
N VAL A 393 3.30 9.14 -5.96
CA VAL A 393 4.02 8.69 -7.16
C VAL A 393 3.41 7.40 -7.71
N ALA A 394 2.99 6.48 -6.84
CA ALA A 394 2.34 5.23 -7.24
C ALA A 394 1.02 5.46 -7.99
N ILE A 395 0.16 6.38 -7.54
CA ILE A 395 -1.11 6.71 -8.20
C ILE A 395 -0.85 7.40 -9.55
N ASN A 396 0.09 8.34 -9.60
CA ASN A 396 0.42 9.04 -10.84
C ASN A 396 1.01 8.07 -11.89
N LYS A 397 1.95 7.20 -11.50
CA LYS A 397 2.48 6.14 -12.38
C LYS A 397 1.38 5.20 -12.89
N ALA A 398 0.49 4.77 -12.01
CA ALA A 398 -0.64 3.91 -12.37
C ALA A 398 -1.59 4.59 -13.37
N THR A 399 -1.92 5.86 -13.11
CA THR A 399 -2.77 6.67 -14.00
C THR A 399 -2.14 6.80 -15.38
N ASN A 400 -0.87 7.24 -15.44
CA ASN A 400 -0.10 7.36 -16.67
C ASN A 400 -0.11 6.06 -17.50
N ALA A 401 0.11 4.93 -16.85
CA ALA A 401 0.11 3.63 -17.51
C ALA A 401 -1.27 3.24 -18.05
N CYS A 402 -2.34 3.47 -17.29
CA CYS A 402 -3.70 3.15 -17.73
C CYS A 402 -4.12 4.01 -18.92
N VAL A 403 -3.90 5.32 -18.87
CA VAL A 403 -4.41 6.26 -19.89
C VAL A 403 -3.41 6.56 -21.01
N GLY A 404 -2.17 6.08 -20.92
CA GLY A 404 -1.13 6.33 -21.91
C GLY A 404 -0.58 7.76 -21.88
N SER A 405 -0.48 8.37 -20.70
CA SER A 405 0.08 9.71 -20.50
C SER A 405 1.44 9.66 -19.80
N GLU A 406 2.18 10.77 -19.83
CA GLU A 406 3.53 10.87 -19.26
C GLU A 406 3.68 12.10 -18.36
N VAL A 407 2.80 12.24 -17.36
CA VAL A 407 2.88 13.34 -16.39
C VAL A 407 3.91 13.00 -15.31
N ALA A 408 4.94 13.83 -15.15
CA ALA A 408 5.93 13.63 -14.10
C ALA A 408 5.37 13.99 -12.72
N SER A 409 5.69 13.20 -11.70
CA SER A 409 5.45 13.61 -10.31
C SER A 409 6.44 14.70 -9.90
N MET A 410 5.97 15.66 -9.12
CA MET A 410 6.84 16.67 -8.53
C MET A 410 7.92 16.00 -7.66
N PRO A 411 9.19 16.43 -7.77
CA PRO A 411 10.25 15.94 -6.89
C PRO A 411 9.88 16.11 -5.41
N GLY A 412 10.02 15.05 -4.63
CA GLY A 412 9.67 15.04 -3.20
C GLY A 412 8.25 14.55 -2.89
N MET A 413 7.43 14.23 -3.90
CA MET A 413 6.14 13.57 -3.66
C MET A 413 6.32 12.21 -2.98
N PRO A 414 5.46 11.84 -2.01
CA PRO A 414 5.53 10.54 -1.37
C PRO A 414 5.29 9.42 -2.39
N ASN A 415 6.00 8.31 -2.21
CA ASN A 415 5.83 7.15 -3.08
C ASN A 415 4.41 6.58 -2.99
N GLY A 416 3.83 6.60 -1.79
CA GLY A 416 2.54 5.96 -1.49
C GLY A 416 2.57 4.45 -1.68
N VAL A 417 1.38 3.87 -1.79
CA VAL A 417 1.18 2.44 -2.03
C VAL A 417 0.67 2.19 -3.44
N ALA A 418 1.06 1.05 -4.01
CA ALA A 418 0.63 0.64 -5.35
C ALA A 418 -0.89 0.59 -5.44
N VAL A 419 -1.43 1.07 -6.57
CA VAL A 419 -2.85 0.97 -6.87
C VAL A 419 -3.28 -0.50 -6.86
N VAL A 420 -4.39 -0.76 -6.17
CA VAL A 420 -4.97 -2.09 -6.03
C VAL A 420 -6.06 -2.25 -7.07
N VAL A 421 -6.04 -3.38 -7.78
CA VAL A 421 -7.11 -3.77 -8.70
C VAL A 421 -7.63 -5.13 -8.27
N GLU A 422 -8.93 -5.23 -8.07
CA GLU A 422 -9.57 -6.49 -7.67
C GLU A 422 -10.74 -6.82 -8.58
N LYS A 423 -10.73 -8.06 -9.08
CA LYS A 423 -11.91 -8.66 -9.70
C LYS A 423 -12.83 -9.19 -8.61
N ILE A 424 -14.05 -8.67 -8.55
CA ILE A 424 -15.04 -9.06 -7.56
C ILE A 424 -16.45 -9.08 -8.18
N GLY A 425 -17.26 -10.06 -7.78
CA GLY A 425 -18.65 -10.12 -8.24
C GLY A 425 -19.43 -8.88 -7.79
N LYS A 426 -20.33 -8.37 -8.65
CA LYS A 426 -21.12 -7.15 -8.38
C LYS A 426 -21.79 -7.14 -6.99
N GLN A 427 -22.35 -8.28 -6.57
CA GLN A 427 -23.02 -8.43 -5.26
C GLN A 427 -22.08 -8.25 -4.05
N GLN A 428 -20.77 -8.49 -4.22
CA GLN A 428 -19.78 -8.40 -3.14
C GLN A 428 -18.99 -7.08 -3.19
N MET A 429 -19.09 -6.33 -4.29
CA MET A 429 -18.31 -5.11 -4.55
C MET A 429 -18.60 -4.01 -3.51
N ALA A 430 -19.87 -3.79 -3.15
CA ALA A 430 -20.24 -2.84 -2.09
C ALA A 430 -19.60 -3.19 -0.75
N ASN A 431 -19.68 -4.46 -0.33
CA ASN A 431 -19.06 -4.91 0.92
C ASN A 431 -17.55 -4.65 0.92
N ARG A 432 -16.88 -4.93 -0.21
CA ARG A 432 -15.44 -4.71 -0.35
C ARG A 432 -15.08 -3.23 -0.31
N ALA A 433 -15.84 -2.37 -1.00
CA ALA A 433 -15.66 -0.91 -0.95
C ALA A 433 -15.80 -0.37 0.49
N PHE A 434 -16.82 -0.83 1.23
CA PHE A 434 -16.99 -0.45 2.65
C PHE A 434 -15.84 -0.93 3.54
N ARG A 435 -15.22 -2.07 3.23
CA ARG A 435 -14.06 -2.56 3.99
C ARG A 435 -12.86 -1.63 3.84
N PHE A 436 -12.51 -1.24 2.61
CA PHE A 436 -11.46 -0.25 2.37
C PHE A 436 -11.80 1.10 3.03
N ALA A 437 -13.05 1.54 2.91
CA ALA A 437 -13.49 2.79 3.54
C ALA A 437 -13.33 2.75 5.07
N LYS A 438 -13.66 1.63 5.72
CA LYS A 438 -13.42 1.44 7.15
C LYS A 438 -11.92 1.50 7.48
N GLU A 439 -11.10 0.72 6.79
CA GLU A 439 -9.65 0.64 7.02
C GLU A 439 -8.97 2.03 6.94
N TRP A 440 -9.39 2.86 5.98
CA TRP A 440 -8.82 4.20 5.81
C TRP A 440 -9.42 5.27 6.73
N LYS A 441 -10.65 5.09 7.23
CA LYS A 441 -11.29 6.00 8.20
C LYS A 441 -10.90 5.69 9.64
N GLU A 442 -10.47 4.47 9.95
CA GLU A 442 -10.14 4.06 11.32
C GLU A 442 -9.12 5.00 11.97
N SER A 443 -9.52 5.72 13.02
CA SER A 443 -8.66 6.63 13.79
C SER A 443 -8.10 7.85 13.02
N SER A 444 -8.76 8.29 11.95
CA SER A 444 -8.38 9.49 11.20
C SER A 444 -9.59 10.26 10.65
N ASN A 445 -9.38 11.53 10.26
CA ASN A 445 -10.35 12.35 9.53
C ASN A 445 -10.11 12.29 8.00
N ASN A 446 -9.64 11.14 7.49
CA ASN A 446 -9.37 10.98 6.07
C ASN A 446 -10.67 11.15 5.27
N SER A 447 -10.61 11.87 4.16
CA SER A 447 -11.70 11.95 3.20
C SER A 447 -11.68 10.69 2.32
N VAL A 448 -12.82 10.00 2.24
CA VAL A 448 -12.93 8.78 1.43
C VAL A 448 -14.13 8.91 0.50
N ALA A 449 -13.92 8.61 -0.78
CA ALA A 449 -14.96 8.61 -1.80
C ALA A 449 -15.03 7.28 -2.55
N ILE A 450 -16.23 6.89 -2.91
CA ILE A 450 -16.55 5.78 -3.80
C ILE A 450 -17.10 6.37 -5.09
N LEU A 451 -16.41 6.12 -6.20
CA LEU A 451 -16.75 6.67 -7.51
C LEU A 451 -17.24 5.56 -8.44
N SER A 452 -18.35 5.79 -9.11
CA SER A 452 -18.87 4.89 -10.16
C SER A 452 -19.11 5.67 -11.45
N PRO A 453 -18.95 5.05 -12.64
CA PRO A 453 -19.47 5.63 -13.89
C PRO A 453 -21.01 5.75 -13.90
N ARG A 454 -21.71 5.06 -12.99
CA ARG A 454 -23.17 4.99 -12.93
C ARG A 454 -23.70 5.73 -11.70
N VAL A 455 -24.94 6.20 -11.78
CA VAL A 455 -25.66 6.76 -10.62
C VAL A 455 -25.90 5.69 -9.56
N MET A 456 -26.16 6.10 -8.31
CA MET A 456 -26.27 5.20 -7.16
C MET A 456 -27.23 4.03 -7.41
N ALA A 457 -28.40 4.31 -7.97
CA ALA A 457 -29.44 3.31 -8.25
C ALA A 457 -28.98 2.19 -9.21
N ASP A 458 -28.09 2.49 -10.15
CA ASP A 458 -27.60 1.60 -11.20
C ASP A 458 -26.18 1.06 -10.95
N SER A 459 -25.58 1.46 -9.82
CA SER A 459 -24.23 1.06 -9.43
C SER A 459 -24.24 -0.21 -8.57
N ALA A 460 -23.08 -0.83 -8.37
CA ALA A 460 -22.93 -1.92 -7.41
C ALA A 460 -23.21 -1.53 -5.95
N MET A 461 -23.32 -0.22 -5.64
CA MET A 461 -23.70 0.28 -4.31
C MET A 461 -25.21 0.34 -4.09
N SER A 462 -26.02 0.09 -5.11
CA SER A 462 -27.48 0.19 -5.02
C SER A 462 -28.03 -0.55 -3.79
N GLY A 463 -28.84 0.16 -2.99
CA GLY A 463 -29.41 -0.35 -1.73
C GLY A 463 -28.44 -0.51 -0.55
N SER A 464 -27.14 -0.28 -0.73
CA SER A 464 -26.11 -0.47 0.30
C SER A 464 -25.71 0.83 0.96
N TRP A 465 -26.53 1.32 1.89
CA TRP A 465 -26.33 2.62 2.56
C TRP A 465 -25.42 2.56 3.80
N ILE A 466 -25.18 1.38 4.38
CA ILE A 466 -24.31 1.21 5.55
C ILE A 466 -23.55 -0.11 5.40
N GLY A 467 -22.24 -0.10 5.65
CA GLY A 467 -21.41 -1.30 5.66
C GLY A 467 -20.23 -1.14 6.61
N HIS A 468 -19.91 -2.21 7.34
CA HIS A 468 -18.79 -2.21 8.30
C HIS A 468 -18.81 -1.08 9.36
N GLY A 469 -19.98 -0.50 9.65
CA GLY A 469 -20.13 0.63 10.60
C GLY A 469 -19.86 2.02 9.99
N ILE A 470 -19.69 2.09 8.67
CA ILE A 470 -19.57 3.34 7.89
C ILE A 470 -20.86 3.55 7.09
N GLY A 471 -21.42 4.75 7.18
CA GLY A 471 -22.57 5.16 6.38
C GLY A 471 -22.15 5.69 5.01
N LEU A 472 -22.99 5.51 4.01
CA LEU A 472 -22.85 6.13 2.70
C LEU A 472 -23.58 7.48 2.69
N THR A 473 -23.04 8.46 1.97
CA THR A 473 -23.69 9.75 1.74
C THR A 473 -23.45 10.21 0.31
N GLU A 474 -24.38 10.95 -0.27
CA GLU A 474 -24.20 11.65 -1.55
C GLU A 474 -23.96 13.15 -1.33
N ASP A 475 -24.00 13.61 -0.07
CA ASP A 475 -23.74 14.99 0.32
C ASP A 475 -22.23 15.26 0.40
N ILE A 476 -21.75 16.12 -0.49
CA ILE A 476 -20.34 16.54 -0.54
C ILE A 476 -19.88 17.22 0.76
N GLY A 477 -20.80 17.83 1.52
CA GLY A 477 -20.54 18.40 2.85
C GLY A 477 -20.09 17.37 3.87
N GLU A 478 -20.40 16.10 3.64
CA GLU A 478 -20.09 15.00 4.55
C GLU A 478 -18.85 14.19 4.12
N LEU A 479 -18.11 14.63 3.09
CA LEU A 479 -16.91 13.93 2.59
C LEU A 479 -15.84 13.71 3.68
N GLN A 480 -15.69 14.68 4.59
CA GLN A 480 -14.75 14.60 5.72
C GLN A 480 -15.35 13.94 6.97
N HIS A 481 -16.61 13.54 6.95
CA HIS A 481 -17.26 13.00 8.14
C HIS A 481 -16.63 11.66 8.56
N PRO A 482 -16.25 11.44 9.84
CA PRO A 482 -15.46 10.28 10.27
C PRO A 482 -16.15 8.92 10.02
N HIS A 483 -17.48 8.89 10.11
CA HIS A 483 -18.28 7.67 9.94
C HIS A 483 -19.04 7.61 8.63
N LYS A 484 -18.72 8.49 7.66
CA LYS A 484 -19.37 8.46 6.35
C LYS A 484 -18.35 8.40 5.21
N VAL A 485 -18.74 7.75 4.13
CA VAL A 485 -18.03 7.70 2.85
C VAL A 485 -18.92 8.29 1.77
N LEU A 486 -18.35 9.17 0.94
CA LEU A 486 -19.11 9.81 -0.13
C LEU A 486 -19.27 8.86 -1.31
N PHE A 487 -20.46 8.72 -1.85
CA PHE A 487 -20.71 8.17 -3.18
C PHE A 487 -20.87 9.31 -4.18
N SER A 488 -20.27 9.19 -5.36
CA SER A 488 -20.54 10.10 -6.47
C SER A 488 -20.31 9.42 -7.82
N THR A 489 -20.90 9.99 -8.87
CA THR A 489 -20.48 9.62 -10.22
C THR A 489 -19.11 10.20 -10.51
N VAL A 490 -18.32 9.55 -11.37
CA VAL A 490 -17.00 10.06 -11.79
C VAL A 490 -17.11 11.49 -12.32
N LYS A 491 -18.13 11.78 -13.14
CA LYS A 491 -18.40 13.12 -13.69
C LYS A 491 -18.82 14.12 -12.61
N GLY A 492 -19.66 13.70 -11.67
CA GLY A 492 -20.09 14.54 -10.55
C GLY A 492 -18.96 14.93 -9.60
N PHE A 493 -17.92 14.11 -9.52
CA PHE A 493 -16.74 14.32 -8.66
C PHE A 493 -15.57 15.03 -9.38
N LYS A 494 -15.74 15.46 -10.64
CA LYS A 494 -14.73 16.19 -11.41
C LYS A 494 -14.30 17.48 -10.68
N GLY A 495 -12.99 17.72 -10.59
CA GLY A 495 -12.41 18.85 -9.86
C GLY A 495 -12.33 18.66 -8.33
N ILE A 496 -13.01 17.66 -7.77
CA ILE A 496 -12.96 17.34 -6.33
C ILE A 496 -11.86 16.30 -6.08
N GLU A 497 -11.31 16.27 -4.88
CA GLU A 497 -10.28 15.32 -4.46
C GLU A 497 -10.67 14.71 -3.11
N ALA A 498 -10.28 13.45 -2.90
CA ALA A 498 -10.37 12.75 -1.62
C ALA A 498 -9.01 12.12 -1.28
N ASP A 499 -8.75 11.91 0.01
CA ASP A 499 -7.51 11.30 0.47
C ASP A 499 -7.43 9.86 -0.08
N CYS A 500 -8.51 9.10 0.03
CA CYS A 500 -8.63 7.76 -0.55
C CYS A 500 -9.86 7.65 -1.47
N VAL A 501 -9.71 6.91 -2.58
CA VAL A 501 -10.80 6.67 -3.54
C VAL A 501 -10.92 5.19 -3.89
N VAL A 502 -12.15 4.70 -3.90
CA VAL A 502 -12.52 3.42 -4.51
C VAL A 502 -13.26 3.72 -5.81
N VAL A 503 -12.67 3.40 -6.96
CA VAL A 503 -13.38 3.41 -8.24
C VAL A 503 -14.01 2.04 -8.42
N MET A 504 -15.32 2.01 -8.61
CA MET A 504 -16.09 0.77 -8.73
C MET A 504 -16.90 0.76 -10.02
N ASP A 505 -17.44 -0.41 -10.36
CA ASP A 505 -18.06 -0.66 -11.66
C ASP A 505 -17.13 -0.24 -12.82
N ALA A 506 -15.81 -0.29 -12.57
CA ALA A 506 -14.83 0.13 -13.54
C ALA A 506 -14.82 -0.86 -14.70
N ILE A 507 -14.80 -0.32 -15.91
CA ILE A 507 -14.76 -1.09 -17.14
C ILE A 507 -13.55 -0.65 -17.96
N SER A 508 -13.01 -1.55 -18.77
CA SER A 508 -11.94 -1.18 -19.68
C SER A 508 -12.47 -0.19 -20.74
N PRO A 509 -11.80 0.95 -20.96
CA PRO A 509 -12.16 1.90 -22.01
C PRO A 509 -12.09 1.29 -23.43
N GLU A 510 -11.35 0.19 -23.60
CA GLU A 510 -11.19 -0.49 -24.89
C GLU A 510 -12.42 -1.35 -25.28
N VAL A 511 -13.33 -1.61 -24.33
CA VAL A 511 -14.53 -2.45 -24.54
C VAL A 511 -15.66 -1.68 -25.25
N GLY A 512 -15.52 -0.37 -25.42
CA GLY A 512 -16.40 0.42 -26.28
C GLY A 512 -17.78 0.74 -25.69
N GLU A 513 -17.99 0.60 -24.38
CA GLU A 513 -19.20 1.16 -23.75
C GLU A 513 -19.12 2.69 -23.70
N ILE A 514 -20.16 3.35 -24.20
CA ILE A 514 -20.27 4.81 -24.38
C ILE A 514 -20.13 5.60 -23.06
N TYR A 515 -20.30 4.95 -21.91
CA TYR A 515 -20.48 5.62 -20.62
C TYR A 515 -19.22 5.73 -19.76
N PHE A 516 -18.10 5.10 -20.14
CA PHE A 516 -16.82 5.22 -19.41
C PHE A 516 -15.65 5.32 -20.39
N THR A 517 -15.27 6.56 -20.69
CA THR A 517 -14.22 6.91 -21.64
C THR A 517 -12.83 6.88 -20.99
N LEU A 518 -11.78 7.04 -21.80
CA LEU A 518 -10.42 7.28 -21.29
C LEU A 518 -10.33 8.56 -20.44
N GLU A 519 -11.12 9.59 -20.78
CA GLU A 519 -11.23 10.81 -19.98
C GLU A 519 -11.86 10.53 -18.61
N ASP A 520 -12.94 9.74 -18.58
CA ASP A 520 -13.58 9.37 -17.31
C ASP A 520 -12.62 8.55 -16.44
N LEU A 521 -11.85 7.62 -17.02
CA LEU A 521 -10.83 6.88 -16.30
C LEU A 521 -9.72 7.80 -15.76
N TYR A 522 -9.25 8.74 -16.58
CA TYR A 522 -8.26 9.74 -16.17
C TYR A 522 -8.78 10.58 -15.00
N VAL A 523 -10.01 11.08 -15.08
CA VAL A 523 -10.65 11.83 -14.01
C VAL A 523 -10.73 10.95 -12.77
N ALA A 524 -11.29 9.74 -12.84
CA ALA A 524 -11.49 8.84 -11.70
C ALA A 524 -10.20 8.54 -10.93
N CYS A 525 -9.12 8.18 -11.64
CA CYS A 525 -7.84 7.84 -11.03
C CYS A 525 -7.15 9.04 -10.36
N THR A 526 -7.32 10.24 -10.91
CA THR A 526 -6.63 11.45 -10.43
C THR A 526 -7.31 12.10 -9.21
N ARG A 527 -8.50 11.63 -8.81
CA ARG A 527 -9.21 12.18 -7.63
C ARG A 527 -8.62 11.72 -6.30
N ALA A 528 -7.79 10.67 -6.32
CA ALA A 528 -7.24 10.01 -5.15
C ALA A 528 -5.87 10.58 -4.75
N ARG A 529 -5.74 11.18 -3.57
CA ARG A 529 -4.45 11.79 -3.15
C ARG A 529 -3.44 10.73 -2.72
N THR A 530 -3.84 9.76 -1.90
CA THR A 530 -2.92 8.81 -1.28
C THR A 530 -3.19 7.35 -1.63
N ARG A 531 -4.46 6.93 -1.68
CA ARG A 531 -4.85 5.53 -2.00
C ARG A 531 -5.93 5.46 -3.06
N LEU A 532 -5.71 4.56 -4.01
CA LEU A 532 -6.65 4.26 -5.10
C LEU A 532 -6.86 2.76 -5.19
N VAL A 533 -8.13 2.35 -5.16
CA VAL A 533 -8.58 0.98 -5.44
C VAL A 533 -9.49 1.01 -6.66
N ILE A 534 -9.32 0.07 -7.58
CA ILE A 534 -10.18 -0.12 -8.74
C ILE A 534 -10.85 -1.49 -8.62
N LEU A 535 -12.18 -1.50 -8.52
CA LEU A 535 -12.99 -2.71 -8.45
C LEU A 535 -13.67 -2.95 -9.79
N VAL A 536 -13.44 -4.14 -10.35
CA VAL A 536 -14.00 -4.58 -11.64
C VAL A 536 -14.79 -5.86 -11.45
N SER A 537 -15.79 -6.10 -12.31
CA SER A 537 -16.64 -7.30 -12.21
C SER A 537 -16.36 -8.34 -13.29
N ASP A 538 -15.80 -7.94 -14.42
CA ASP A 538 -15.52 -8.81 -15.56
C ASP A 538 -14.01 -9.05 -15.75
N GLU A 539 -13.68 -10.18 -16.40
CA GLU A 539 -12.30 -10.60 -16.61
C GLU A 539 -11.55 -9.70 -17.59
N GLN A 540 -12.24 -9.15 -18.59
CA GLN A 540 -11.61 -8.35 -19.64
C GLN A 540 -11.09 -7.02 -19.07
N SER A 541 -11.90 -6.34 -18.26
CA SER A 541 -11.51 -5.13 -17.55
C SER A 541 -10.40 -5.41 -16.54
N PHE A 542 -10.48 -6.53 -15.80
CA PHE A 542 -9.42 -6.94 -14.88
C PHE A 542 -8.08 -7.13 -15.59
N ALA A 543 -8.06 -7.89 -16.69
CA ALA A 543 -6.87 -8.14 -17.48
C ALA A 543 -6.27 -6.84 -18.05
N TYR A 544 -7.12 -5.90 -18.49
CA TYR A 544 -6.67 -4.57 -18.94
C TYR A 544 -5.90 -3.83 -17.83
N PHE A 545 -6.50 -3.67 -16.65
CA PHE A 545 -5.86 -2.93 -15.57
C PHE A 545 -4.61 -3.64 -15.04
N GLU A 546 -4.64 -4.97 -14.86
CA GLU A 546 -3.47 -5.76 -14.46
C GLU A 546 -2.33 -5.63 -15.49
N GLN A 547 -2.62 -5.67 -16.79
CA GLN A 547 -1.61 -5.51 -17.82
C GLN A 547 -0.96 -4.11 -17.78
N LYS A 548 -1.77 -3.06 -17.64
CA LYS A 548 -1.26 -1.67 -17.59
C LYS A 548 -0.47 -1.41 -16.31
N LEU A 549 -0.97 -1.84 -15.16
CA LEU A 549 -0.31 -1.65 -13.87
C LEU A 549 0.90 -2.55 -13.66
N GLY A 550 0.87 -3.78 -14.20
CA GLY A 550 2.02 -4.69 -14.19
C GLY A 550 3.22 -4.10 -14.93
N LYS A 551 2.99 -3.40 -16.06
CA LYS A 551 4.03 -2.63 -16.76
C LYS A 551 4.56 -1.47 -15.91
N ALA A 552 3.70 -0.79 -15.17
CA ALA A 552 4.07 0.33 -14.29
C ALA A 552 4.87 -0.08 -13.05
N ARG A 553 4.79 -1.35 -12.62
CA ARG A 553 5.61 -1.91 -11.52
C ARG A 553 7.03 -2.28 -11.94
N LEU A 554 7.26 -2.45 -13.24
CA LEU A 554 8.55 -2.83 -13.84
C LEU A 554 9.35 -1.62 -14.36
N SER A 555 8.75 -0.41 -14.36
CA SER A 555 9.35 0.88 -14.75
C SER A 555 9.48 1.86 -13.58
#